data_AF-A0A382B2P5-F1
#
_entry.id   AF-A0A382B2P5-F1
#
_cell.length_a   1.000
_cell.length_b   1.000
_cell.length_c   1.000
_cell.angle_alpha   90.00
_cell.angle_beta   90.00
_cell.angle_gamma   90.00
#
_symmetry.space_group_name_H-M   'P 1'
#
loop_
_entity.id
_entity.type
_entity.pdbx_description
1 polymer ?
#
loop_
_entity_poly.entity_id
_entity_poly.type
_entity_poly.pdbx_seq_one_letter_code
_entity_poly.pdbx_strand_id
1 'polypeptide(L)'
;MALTGVRTKTVKTYSISQSFGTETRELEYSTVVRYNNNNQILDSTLYVHNIPLKKKYAYVSGPRSGTRLIRTHKRQLLMQFKYEYDLSGQLVSKALYTEEDSLKWKEYYKFDELMRIRKKIRFDPSKAINIEKSHSIKNSNHLTWGEIFSY
;
A
#
# COMPACT_ATOMS: atom_id res chain seq x y z
N MET A 1 -2.21 -22.74 16.36
CA MET A 1 -3.65 -22.58 16.01
C MET A 1 -3.73 -22.02 14.60
N ALA A 2 -4.41 -22.71 13.69
CA ALA A 2 -4.53 -22.31 12.29
C ALA A 2 -5.42 -21.06 12.17
N LEU A 3 -4.98 -20.04 11.43
CA LEU A 3 -5.77 -18.84 11.09
C LEU A 3 -6.88 -19.20 10.10
N THR A 4 -7.87 -19.98 10.53
CA THR A 4 -9.08 -20.25 9.76
C THR A 4 -9.99 -19.03 9.85
N GLY A 5 -9.98 -18.16 8.83
CA GLY A 5 -10.89 -17.00 8.79
C GLY A 5 -10.43 -15.77 8.01
N VAL A 6 -9.32 -15.86 7.27
CA VAL A 6 -8.89 -14.75 6.40
C VAL A 6 -9.56 -14.87 5.05
N ARG A 7 -10.31 -13.84 4.66
CA ARG A 7 -10.93 -13.67 3.35
C ARG A 7 -10.17 -12.62 2.55
N THR A 8 -10.25 -12.70 1.23
CA THR A 8 -9.51 -11.82 0.32
C THR A 8 -10.42 -11.28 -0.76
N LYS A 9 -10.34 -9.98 -1.04
CA LYS A 9 -10.96 -9.32 -2.20
C LYS A 9 -9.90 -8.62 -3.02
N THR A 10 -10.05 -8.67 -4.35
CA THR A 10 -9.14 -8.00 -5.28
C THR A 10 -9.90 -6.99 -6.11
N VAL A 11 -9.46 -5.74 -6.07
CA VAL A 11 -9.93 -4.67 -6.94
C VAL A 11 -8.91 -4.48 -8.06
N LYS A 12 -9.35 -4.45 -9.31
CA LYS A 12 -8.48 -4.25 -10.49
C LYS A 12 -8.88 -2.96 -11.19
N THR A 13 -7.89 -2.14 -11.52
CA THR A 13 -8.09 -0.88 -12.23
C THR A 13 -7.52 -1.01 -13.63
N TYR A 14 -8.33 -0.65 -14.62
CA TYR A 14 -7.98 -0.76 -16.04
C TYR A 14 -7.96 0.63 -16.69
N SER A 15 -6.94 0.89 -17.50
CA SER A 15 -6.97 1.93 -18.51
C SER A 15 -7.73 1.41 -19.72
N ILE A 16 -8.60 2.25 -20.29
CA ILE A 16 -9.37 1.93 -21.49
C ILE A 16 -8.95 2.90 -22.58
N SER A 17 -8.53 2.37 -23.72
CA SER A 17 -8.22 3.14 -24.92
C SER A 17 -8.94 2.56 -26.12
N GLN A 18 -9.37 3.42 -27.04
CA GLN A 18 -10.05 3.00 -28.26
C GLN A 18 -9.23 3.46 -29.46
N SER A 19 -8.93 2.52 -30.37
CA SER A 19 -8.24 2.84 -31.62
C SER A 19 -8.75 1.93 -32.73
N PHE A 20 -8.99 2.50 -33.92
CA PHE A 20 -9.43 1.76 -35.12
C PHE A 20 -10.62 0.81 -34.86
N GLY A 21 -11.64 1.28 -34.12
CA GLY A 21 -12.82 0.47 -33.78
C GLY A 21 -12.59 -0.65 -32.76
N THR A 22 -11.38 -0.77 -32.21
CA THR A 22 -11.03 -1.78 -31.19
C THR A 22 -10.85 -1.11 -29.83
N GLU A 23 -11.51 -1.64 -28.80
CA GLU A 23 -11.31 -1.24 -27.39
C GLU A 23 -10.19 -2.10 -26.76
N THR A 24 -9.19 -1.44 -26.20
CA THR A 24 -8.09 -2.08 -25.47
C THR A 24 -8.21 -1.74 -23.99
N ARG A 25 -8.24 -2.78 -23.15
CA ARG A 25 -8.23 -2.65 -21.68
C ARG A 25 -6.89 -3.10 -21.13
N GLU A 26 -6.20 -2.20 -20.44
CA GLU A 26 -4.88 -2.48 -19.86
C GLU A 26 -4.96 -2.44 -18.34
N LEU A 27 -4.57 -3.53 -17.69
CA LEU A 27 -4.53 -3.60 -16.22
C LEU A 27 -3.37 -2.72 -15.72
N GLU A 28 -3.69 -1.66 -14.98
CA GLU A 28 -2.69 -0.75 -14.42
C GLU A 28 -2.35 -1.09 -12.98
N TYR A 29 -3.39 -1.33 -12.17
CA TYR A 29 -3.27 -1.55 -10.73
C TYR A 29 -4.11 -2.73 -10.28
N SER A 30 -3.66 -3.39 -9.22
CA SER A 30 -4.51 -4.30 -8.46
C SER A 30 -4.31 -4.12 -6.97
N THR A 31 -5.41 -3.92 -6.24
CA THR A 31 -5.41 -3.84 -4.78
C THR A 31 -5.95 -5.15 -4.21
N VAL A 32 -5.16 -5.83 -3.40
CA VAL A 32 -5.56 -7.03 -2.66
C VAL A 32 -5.86 -6.62 -1.23
N VAL A 33 -7.09 -6.83 -0.78
CA VAL A 33 -7.54 -6.52 0.59
C VAL A 33 -7.83 -7.82 1.31
N ARG A 34 -7.15 -8.07 2.42
CA ARG A 34 -7.43 -9.20 3.31
C ARG A 34 -8.19 -8.72 4.53
N TYR A 35 -9.17 -9.51 4.96
CA TYR A 35 -10.02 -9.19 6.09
C TYR A 35 -10.40 -10.45 6.85
N ASN A 36 -10.69 -10.31 8.14
CA ASN A 36 -11.12 -11.43 8.98
C ASN A 36 -12.63 -11.69 8.86
N ASN A 37 -13.13 -12.69 9.59
CA ASN A 37 -14.56 -13.03 9.61
C ASN A 37 -15.46 -11.91 10.16
N ASN A 38 -14.92 -10.97 10.93
CA ASN A 38 -15.62 -9.79 11.45
C ASN A 38 -15.64 -8.62 10.45
N ASN A 39 -15.24 -8.85 9.19
CA ASN A 39 -15.07 -7.84 8.15
C ASN A 39 -14.05 -6.73 8.48
N GLN A 40 -13.17 -6.96 9.46
CA GLN A 40 -12.07 -6.04 9.76
C GLN A 40 -10.92 -6.28 8.77
N ILE A 41 -10.43 -5.21 8.14
CA ILE A 41 -9.33 -5.27 7.18
C ILE A 41 -8.04 -5.54 7.93
N LEU A 42 -7.34 -6.61 7.58
CA LEU A 42 -6.04 -6.96 8.17
C LEU A 42 -4.91 -6.22 7.45
N ASP A 43 -4.98 -6.17 6.12
CA ASP A 43 -4.04 -5.44 5.28
C ASP A 43 -4.63 -5.20 3.88
N SER A 44 -4.09 -4.18 3.22
CA SER A 44 -4.36 -3.89 1.82
C SER A 44 -3.06 -3.65 1.07
N THR A 45 -2.87 -4.36 -0.03
CA THR A 45 -1.65 -4.33 -0.82
C THR A 45 -1.95 -3.83 -2.22
N LEU A 46 -1.31 -2.72 -2.61
CA LEU A 46 -1.43 -2.13 -3.93
C LEU A 46 -0.27 -2.59 -4.80
N TYR A 47 -0.61 -3.21 -5.93
CA TYR A 47 0.34 -3.59 -6.95
C TYR A 47 0.18 -2.72 -8.19
N VAL A 48 1.30 -2.41 -8.82
CA VAL A 48 1.37 -1.79 -10.14
C VAL A 48 1.76 -2.87 -11.13
N HIS A 49 1.07 -2.93 -12.25
CA HIS A 49 1.32 -3.88 -13.33
C HIS A 49 2.20 -3.28 -14.43
N ASN A 50 3.06 -2.31 -14.05
CA ASN A 50 3.81 -1.39 -14.89
C ASN A 50 4.23 -2.08 -16.20
N ILE A 51 3.56 -1.72 -17.30
CA ILE A 51 3.92 -2.19 -18.64
C ILE A 51 4.57 -1.01 -19.38
N PRO A 52 5.82 -0.61 -19.08
CA PRO A 52 6.58 0.06 -20.10
C PRO A 52 6.72 -0.92 -21.25
N LEU A 53 6.19 -0.53 -22.42
CA LEU A 53 6.36 -1.22 -23.69
C LEU A 53 7.87 -1.26 -24.03
N LYS A 54 8.65 -2.14 -23.40
CA LYS A 54 9.94 -2.52 -23.97
C LYS A 54 9.57 -3.20 -25.27
N LYS A 55 9.80 -2.51 -26.39
CA LYS A 55 9.62 -2.98 -27.78
C LYS A 55 10.47 -4.24 -28.03
N LYS A 56 10.15 -5.36 -27.38
CA LYS A 56 10.68 -6.67 -27.71
C LYS A 56 9.65 -7.29 -28.63
N TYR A 57 9.94 -7.16 -29.92
CA TYR A 57 9.22 -7.88 -30.93
C TYR A 57 9.74 -9.32 -30.96
N ALA A 58 8.84 -10.31 -30.97
CA ALA A 58 9.17 -11.67 -31.38
C ALA A 58 8.49 -11.98 -32.71
N TYR A 59 9.23 -12.70 -33.55
CA TYR A 59 8.67 -13.30 -34.74
C TYR A 59 7.89 -14.55 -34.36
N VAL A 60 6.59 -14.59 -34.69
CA VAL A 60 5.75 -15.78 -34.49
C VAL A 60 5.56 -16.44 -35.85
N SER A 61 5.92 -17.72 -35.98
CA SER A 61 5.70 -18.52 -37.19
C SER A 61 4.39 -19.32 -37.12
N GLY A 62 3.65 -19.41 -38.22
CA GLY A 62 2.37 -20.15 -38.34
C GLY A 62 1.36 -19.45 -39.25
N PRO A 63 0.08 -19.87 -39.29
CA PRO A 63 -0.97 -19.30 -40.16
C PRO A 63 -1.25 -17.80 -39.95
N ARG A 64 -0.74 -17.21 -38.87
CA ARG A 64 -0.76 -15.77 -38.57
C ARG A 64 0.67 -15.25 -38.34
N SER A 65 1.58 -15.59 -39.26
CA SER A 65 3.00 -15.27 -39.17
C SER A 65 3.23 -13.76 -39.16
N GLY A 66 4.13 -13.29 -38.28
CA GLY A 66 4.51 -11.88 -38.25
C GLY A 66 5.20 -11.46 -36.95
N THR A 67 5.76 -10.26 -37.01
CA THR A 67 6.44 -9.60 -35.89
C THR A 67 5.41 -9.10 -34.87
N ARG A 68 5.41 -9.65 -33.66
CA ARG A 68 4.46 -9.29 -32.60
C ARG A 68 5.16 -8.75 -31.37
N LEU A 69 4.52 -7.79 -30.72
CA LEU A 69 4.99 -7.26 -29.45
C LEU A 69 4.82 -8.30 -28.34
N ILE A 70 5.88 -8.64 -27.61
CA ILE A 70 5.78 -9.45 -26.40
C ILE A 70 5.47 -8.54 -25.21
N ARG A 71 4.41 -8.86 -24.48
CA ARG A 71 4.07 -8.23 -23.19
C ARG A 71 4.57 -9.11 -22.05
N THR A 72 5.60 -8.68 -21.32
CA THR A 72 5.98 -9.33 -20.06
C THR A 72 5.16 -8.73 -18.93
N HIS A 73 4.21 -9.52 -18.39
CA HIS A 73 3.44 -9.13 -17.22
C HIS A 73 4.30 -9.20 -15.96
N LYS A 74 4.75 -8.05 -15.46
CA LYS A 74 5.44 -7.96 -14.17
C LYS A 74 4.54 -7.23 -13.18
N ARG A 75 4.28 -7.87 -12.03
CA ARG A 75 3.57 -7.28 -10.90
C ARG A 75 4.59 -6.74 -9.90
N GLN A 76 4.52 -5.45 -9.58
CA GLN A 76 5.39 -4.81 -8.59
C GLN A 76 4.57 -4.35 -7.39
N LEU A 77 5.05 -4.62 -6.18
CA LEU A 77 4.49 -4.03 -4.96
C LEU A 77 4.76 -2.52 -5.00
N LEU A 78 3.72 -1.71 -4.81
CA LEU A 78 3.85 -0.26 -4.70
C LEU A 78 3.72 0.20 -3.25
N MET A 79 2.75 -0.36 -2.53
CA MET A 79 2.58 -0.11 -1.10
C MET A 79 1.71 -1.15 -0.43
N GLN A 80 1.84 -1.29 0.89
CA GLN A 80 1.01 -2.13 1.72
C GLN A 80 0.58 -1.37 2.97
N PHE A 81 -0.71 -1.39 3.28
CA PHE A 81 -1.23 -0.97 4.57
C PHE A 81 -1.45 -2.19 5.47
N LYS A 82 -1.01 -2.14 6.72
CA LYS A 82 -1.34 -3.14 7.75
C LYS A 82 -2.15 -2.49 8.86
N TYR A 83 -3.10 -3.21 9.42
CA TYR A 83 -4.01 -2.73 10.44
C TYR A 83 -3.96 -3.66 11.66
N GLU A 84 -3.94 -3.08 12.85
CA GLU A 84 -3.95 -3.82 14.11
C GLU A 84 -5.17 -3.40 14.92
N TYR A 85 -5.81 -4.39 15.55
CA TYR A 85 -6.98 -4.21 16.39
C TYR A 85 -6.71 -4.76 17.78
N ASP A 86 -7.35 -4.20 18.79
CA ASP A 86 -7.34 -4.77 20.13
C ASP A 86 -8.29 -5.97 20.25
N LEU A 87 -8.34 -6.55 21.44
CA LEU A 87 -9.22 -7.69 21.75
C LEU A 87 -10.72 -7.34 21.65
N SER A 88 -11.08 -6.07 21.75
CA SER A 88 -12.46 -5.59 21.56
C SER A 88 -12.82 -5.36 20.09
N GLY A 89 -11.84 -5.47 19.19
CA GLY A 89 -12.00 -5.21 17.77
C GLY A 89 -11.91 -3.74 17.38
N GLN A 90 -11.44 -2.88 18.28
CA GLN A 90 -11.18 -1.47 17.98
C GLN A 90 -9.82 -1.32 17.29
N LEU A 91 -9.73 -0.43 16.29
CA LEU A 91 -8.49 -0.16 15.56
C LEU A 91 -7.46 0.48 16.50
N VAL A 92 -6.30 -0.13 16.67
CA VAL A 92 -5.21 0.40 17.49
C VAL A 92 -4.15 1.06 16.63
N SER A 93 -3.84 0.49 15.47
CA SER A 93 -2.78 1.01 14.62
C SER A 93 -3.00 0.79 13.12
N LYS A 94 -2.36 1.65 12.33
CA LYS A 94 -2.29 1.55 10.87
C LYS A 94 -0.87 1.85 10.43
N ALA A 95 -0.26 0.98 9.64
CA ALA A 95 1.09 1.15 9.12
C ALA A 95 1.10 1.15 7.59
N LEU A 96 1.92 2.00 6.98
CA LEU A 96 2.19 2.02 5.54
C LEU A 96 3.61 1.52 5.26
N TYR A 97 3.72 0.60 4.32
CA TYR A 97 4.98 0.07 3.79
C TYR A 97 5.06 0.37 2.29
N THR A 98 6.25 0.65 1.77
CA THR A 98 6.47 0.96 0.34
C THR A 98 7.23 -0.13 -0.40
N GLU A 99 8.29 -0.66 0.21
CA GLU A 99 9.05 -1.81 -0.28
C GLU A 99 8.83 -2.99 0.67
N GLU A 100 9.33 -4.16 0.30
CA GLU A 100 9.26 -5.34 1.16
C GLU A 100 9.92 -5.01 2.52
N ASP A 101 9.09 -4.96 3.57
CA ASP A 101 9.42 -4.57 4.94
C ASP A 101 9.94 -3.14 5.21
N SER A 102 9.88 -2.23 4.22
CA SER A 102 10.25 -0.81 4.46
C SER A 102 9.06 -0.01 5.01
N LEU A 103 9.08 0.25 6.33
CA LEU A 103 8.06 1.05 7.01
C LEU A 103 8.17 2.52 6.61
N LYS A 104 7.12 3.06 6.00
CA LYS A 104 7.03 4.48 5.65
C LYS A 104 6.53 5.33 6.83
N TRP A 105 5.49 4.85 7.51
CA TRP A 105 5.01 5.43 8.77
C TRP A 105 4.08 4.46 9.48
N LYS A 106 3.92 4.63 10.79
CA LYS A 106 2.92 3.93 11.61
C LYS A 106 2.12 4.92 12.43
N GLU A 107 0.80 4.80 12.42
CA GLU A 107 -0.13 5.59 13.21
C GLU A 107 -0.74 4.75 14.31
N TYR A 108 -0.91 5.35 15.48
CA TYR A 108 -1.58 4.80 16.64
C TYR A 108 -2.80 5.64 16.98
N TYR A 109 -3.88 4.96 17.35
CA TYR A 109 -5.17 5.56 17.63
C TYR A 109 -5.63 5.22 19.04
N LYS A 110 -6.26 6.19 19.70
CA LYS A 110 -7.05 5.99 20.91
C LYS A 110 -8.39 6.66 20.70
N PHE A 111 -9.45 5.95 21.03
CA PHE A 111 -10.81 6.44 20.90
C PHE A 111 -11.42 6.77 22.27
N ASP A 112 -12.43 7.62 22.27
CA ASP A 112 -13.32 7.81 23.42
C ASP A 112 -14.48 6.78 23.39
N GLU A 113 -15.36 6.85 24.38
CA GLU A 113 -16.52 5.95 24.51
C GLU A 113 -17.53 6.08 23.35
N LEU A 114 -17.51 7.21 22.63
CA LEU A 114 -18.36 7.47 21.47
C LEU A 114 -17.67 7.12 20.14
N MET A 115 -16.57 6.35 20.18
CA MET A 115 -15.78 5.95 19.01
C MET A 115 -15.18 7.13 18.23
N ARG A 116 -14.99 8.29 18.87
CA ARG A 116 -14.30 9.44 18.28
C ARG A 116 -12.82 9.36 18.61
N ILE A 117 -11.97 9.83 17.69
CA ILE A 117 -10.52 9.82 17.89
C ILE A 117 -10.18 10.79 19.02
N ARG A 118 -9.77 10.25 20.16
CA ARG A 118 -9.27 11.00 21.31
C ARG A 118 -7.79 11.34 21.17
N LYS A 119 -6.99 10.41 20.63
CA LYS A 119 -5.56 10.62 20.39
C LYS A 119 -5.12 9.94 19.10
N LYS A 120 -4.25 10.61 18.35
CA LYS A 120 -3.59 10.08 17.17
C LYS A 120 -2.11 10.42 17.21
N ILE A 121 -1.24 9.43 17.13
CA ILE A 121 0.22 9.61 17.09
C ILE A 121 0.73 9.00 15.80
N ARG A 122 1.59 9.70 15.06
CA ARG A 122 2.24 9.18 13.86
C ARG A 122 3.75 9.10 14.07
N PHE A 123 4.29 7.91 13.90
CA PHE A 123 5.72 7.65 13.79
C PHE A 123 6.13 7.62 12.32
N ASP A 124 7.17 8.38 11.98
CA ASP A 124 7.79 8.44 10.66
C ASP A 124 9.29 8.18 10.82
N PRO A 125 9.80 7.01 10.38
CA PRO A 125 11.22 6.67 10.51
C PRO A 125 12.16 7.70 9.88
N SER A 126 11.73 8.42 8.83
CA SER A 126 12.57 9.43 8.18
C SER A 126 12.80 10.68 9.02
N LYS A 127 11.97 10.88 10.05
CA LYS A 127 12.07 12.02 10.99
C LYS A 127 12.67 11.62 12.34
N ALA A 128 13.03 10.35 12.52
CA ALA A 128 13.69 9.91 13.73
C ALA A 128 15.11 10.50 13.77
N ILE A 129 15.37 11.43 14.70
CA ILE A 129 16.72 11.91 14.96
C ILE A 129 17.52 10.74 15.53
N ASN A 130 18.58 10.36 14.84
CA ASN A 130 19.53 9.38 15.34
C ASN A 130 20.45 10.10 16.34
N ILE A 131 20.11 10.02 17.64
CA ILE A 131 20.78 10.75 18.73
C ILE A 131 22.28 10.40 18.80
N GLU A 132 22.70 9.27 18.22
CA GLU A 132 24.12 8.88 18.17
C GLU A 132 24.99 9.78 17.27
N LYS A 133 24.41 10.62 16.39
CA LYS A 133 25.18 11.48 15.47
C LYS A 133 25.09 12.99 15.72
N SER A 134 24.38 13.47 16.73
CA SER A 134 24.25 14.93 16.96
C SER A 134 24.65 15.33 18.38
N HIS A 135 25.95 15.31 18.67
CA HIS A 135 26.48 16.32 19.58
C HIS A 135 26.46 17.66 18.82
N SER A 136 25.70 18.61 19.36
CA SER A 136 25.37 19.94 18.83
C SER A 136 24.17 19.95 17.86
N ILE A 137 23.04 20.46 18.35
CA ILE A 137 22.28 21.57 17.74
C ILE A 137 21.38 22.16 18.85
N LYS A 138 21.73 23.37 19.28
CA LYS A 138 20.82 24.31 19.96
C LYS A 138 19.83 24.81 18.90
N ASN A 139 18.55 24.45 19.03
CA ASN A 139 17.36 25.26 18.68
C ASN A 139 16.13 24.34 18.68
N SER A 140 15.38 24.42 19.79
CA SER A 140 14.21 23.61 20.11
C SER A 140 12.93 24.08 19.40
N ASN A 141 12.90 24.02 18.07
CA ASN A 141 11.65 24.28 17.31
C ASN A 141 11.28 23.17 16.30
N HIS A 142 12.04 22.08 16.25
CA HIS A 142 11.72 20.90 15.46
C HIS A 142 11.53 19.69 16.37
N LEU A 143 10.32 19.55 16.91
CA LEU A 143 9.92 18.39 17.70
C LEU A 143 9.78 17.17 16.78
N THR A 144 10.58 16.12 17.04
CA THR A 144 10.50 14.77 16.43
C THR A 144 9.31 13.95 16.93
N TRP A 145 8.61 14.49 17.93
CA TRP A 145 7.41 13.97 18.55
C TRP A 145 6.60 15.17 19.04
N GLY A 146 5.33 15.29 18.63
CA GLY A 146 4.47 16.40 19.00
C GLY A 146 3.05 15.93 19.27
N GLU A 147 2.49 16.38 20.38
CA GLU A 147 1.08 16.20 20.71
C GLU A 147 0.28 17.35 20.11
N ILE A 148 -0.64 17.04 19.19
CA ILE A 148 -1.59 18.03 18.67
C ILE A 148 -2.91 17.81 19.41
N PHE A 149 -3.31 18.83 20.17
CA PHE A 149 -4.63 18.90 20.77
C PHE A 149 -5.53 19.72 19.83
N SER A 150 -6.64 19.13 19.38
CA SER A 150 -7.76 19.90 18.86
C SER A 150 -8.75 20.03 20.02
N TYR A 151 -8.93 21.27 20.50
CA TYR A 151 -10.05 21.63 21.36
C TYR A 151 -11.32 21.74 20.53
#